data_AF-A0A8J5CKN5-F1
#
_entry.id   AF-A0A8J5CKN5-F1
#
_cell.length_a   1.000
_cell.length_b   1.000
_cell.length_c   1.000
_cell.angle_alpha   90.00
_cell.angle_beta   90.00
_cell.angle_gamma   90.00
#
_symmetry.space_group_name_H-M   'P 1'
#
loop_
_entity.id
_entity.type
_entity.pdbx_description
1 polymer ?
#
loop_
_entity_poly.entity_id
_entity_poly.type
_entity_poly.pdbx_seq_one_letter_code
_entity_poly.pdbx_strand_id
1 'polypeptide(L)'
;MATDTKDARMPPAASRYCYCVCDKKRRKHPGVRLQLFPKDARREVKMELFRSHCYSIYCNSLWSWYKVATMNRLKVCHNDNLKRLLGLPRWCSSSLAFARNGVNNLDVIRRHSVFSLRSRVELSTNSIITSVRQSSAYACGPIQQRWLGLLFVRNVG
;
A
#
# COMPACT_ATOMS: atom_id res chain seq x y z
N MET A 1 6.07 6.17 -35.18
CA MET A 1 7.06 5.90 -34.11
C MET A 1 6.33 5.73 -32.79
N ALA A 2 6.11 4.49 -32.38
CA ALA A 2 5.44 4.17 -31.12
C ALA A 2 6.47 4.28 -29.97
N THR A 3 6.40 5.36 -29.19
CA THR A 3 7.19 5.50 -27.97
C THR A 3 6.50 4.77 -26.83
N ASP A 4 6.98 3.55 -26.64
CA ASP A 4 7.03 2.74 -25.42
C ASP A 4 7.33 3.62 -24.19
N THR A 5 6.31 4.28 -23.64
CA THR A 5 6.40 5.08 -22.41
C THR A 5 6.09 4.19 -21.22
N LYS A 6 7.13 3.41 -20.96
CA LYS A 6 7.47 2.75 -19.73
C LYS A 6 7.11 3.63 -18.52
N ASP A 7 6.09 3.19 -17.77
CA ASP A 7 6.32 2.89 -16.36
C ASP A 7 6.73 4.05 -15.44
N ALA A 8 5.80 4.97 -15.20
CA ALA A 8 5.63 5.50 -13.85
C ALA A 8 5.05 4.39 -12.94
N ARG A 9 5.78 3.27 -12.83
CA ARG A 9 5.38 1.99 -12.24
C ARG A 9 5.43 2.11 -10.73
N MET A 10 4.34 1.74 -10.04
CA MET A 10 4.46 1.12 -8.72
C MET A 10 5.73 0.24 -8.74
N PRO A 11 6.75 0.53 -7.90
CA PRO A 11 8.09 0.03 -8.12
C PRO A 11 8.05 -1.49 -8.33
N PRO A 12 8.90 -2.06 -9.22
CA PRO A 12 8.90 -3.49 -9.49
C PRO A 12 8.94 -4.35 -8.23
N ALA A 13 9.47 -3.85 -7.12
CA ALA A 13 9.39 -4.47 -5.79
C ALA A 13 7.94 -4.62 -5.28
N ALA A 14 7.15 -3.55 -5.24
CA ALA A 14 5.75 -3.59 -4.82
C ALA A 14 4.89 -4.41 -5.80
N SER A 15 5.23 -4.34 -7.09
CA SER A 15 4.68 -5.20 -8.13
C SER A 15 5.03 -6.69 -7.89
N ARG A 16 6.28 -7.03 -7.56
CA ARG A 16 6.74 -8.39 -7.22
C ARG A 16 6.03 -8.93 -5.97
N TYR A 17 5.79 -8.12 -4.94
CA TYR A 17 4.92 -8.50 -3.81
C TYR A 17 3.49 -8.83 -4.26
N CYS A 18 2.98 -8.13 -5.29
CA CYS A 18 1.64 -8.36 -5.83
C CYS A 18 1.56 -9.56 -6.80
N TYR A 19 2.60 -9.84 -7.58
CA TYR A 19 2.66 -10.97 -8.52
C TYR A 19 2.95 -12.30 -7.83
N CYS A 20 3.77 -12.34 -6.77
CA CYS A 20 4.08 -13.58 -6.05
C CYS A 20 2.90 -14.13 -5.22
N VAL A 21 2.02 -13.26 -4.69
CA VAL A 21 1.00 -13.71 -3.71
C VAL A 21 -0.35 -14.04 -4.35
N CYS A 22 -0.62 -13.59 -5.58
CA CYS A 22 -1.96 -13.65 -6.19
C CYS A 22 -2.07 -14.55 -7.43
N ASP A 23 -1.02 -15.27 -7.83
CA ASP A 23 -1.10 -16.23 -8.93
C ASP A 23 -1.85 -17.51 -8.47
N LYS A 24 -3.15 -17.56 -8.74
CA LYS A 24 -4.01 -18.72 -8.48
C LYS A 24 -3.66 -19.94 -9.36
N LYS A 25 -2.72 -19.87 -10.31
CA LYS A 25 -2.46 -20.94 -11.30
C LYS A 25 -1.08 -21.64 -11.25
N ARG A 26 -0.17 -21.32 -10.33
CA ARG A 26 1.09 -22.08 -10.17
C ARG A 26 1.24 -22.67 -8.77
N ARG A 27 0.88 -23.95 -8.61
CA ARG A 27 1.27 -24.80 -7.46
C ARG A 27 2.76 -25.19 -7.45
N LYS A 28 3.61 -24.67 -8.35
CA LYS A 28 5.03 -25.04 -8.43
C LYS A 28 5.89 -23.87 -8.93
N HIS A 29 6.24 -22.92 -8.07
CA HIS A 29 7.46 -22.11 -8.18
C HIS A 29 7.89 -21.65 -6.76
N PRO A 30 9.19 -21.70 -6.43
CA PRO A 30 9.70 -21.28 -5.12
C PRO A 30 9.83 -19.76 -5.14
N GLY A 31 8.77 -19.05 -4.76
CA GLY A 31 8.75 -17.59 -4.76
C GLY A 31 8.02 -17.07 -3.55
N VAL A 32 8.79 -16.62 -2.55
CA VAL A 32 8.35 -16.04 -1.28
C VAL A 32 7.28 -16.89 -0.56
N ARG A 33 7.72 -18.05 -0.07
CA ARG A 33 7.02 -18.67 1.06
C ARG A 33 6.94 -17.59 2.15
N LEU A 34 5.77 -17.38 2.74
CA LEU A 34 5.61 -16.67 4.02
C LEU A 34 6.27 -17.49 5.15
N GLN A 35 7.53 -17.88 4.96
CA GLN A 35 8.38 -18.62 5.90
C GLN A 35 8.93 -17.73 7.01
N LEU A 36 8.73 -16.41 6.90
CA LEU A 36 9.23 -15.44 7.86
C LEU A 36 8.39 -15.35 9.14
N PHE A 37 7.21 -15.98 9.20
CA PHE A 37 6.34 -15.89 10.37
C PHE A 37 6.47 -17.15 11.22
N PRO A 38 7.10 -17.06 12.42
CA PRO A 38 7.20 -18.20 13.31
C PRO A 38 5.79 -18.64 13.72
N LYS A 39 5.49 -19.93 13.53
CA LYS A 39 4.18 -20.49 13.88
C LYS A 39 3.92 -20.38 15.39
N ASP A 40 4.97 -20.54 16.19
CA ASP A 40 4.90 -20.62 17.65
C ASP A 40 5.20 -19.28 18.34
N ALA A 41 5.34 -18.18 17.59
CA ALA A 41 5.56 -16.86 18.19
C ALA A 41 4.31 -16.37 18.94
N ARG A 42 4.56 -15.65 20.04
CA ARG A 42 3.54 -14.90 20.80
C ARG A 42 2.80 -13.93 19.88
N ARG A 43 1.53 -13.67 20.21
CA ARG A 43 0.64 -12.82 19.39
C ARG A 43 1.23 -11.43 19.14
N GLU A 44 1.84 -10.83 20.16
CA GLU A 44 2.48 -9.50 20.08
C GLU A 44 3.60 -9.46 19.02
N VAL A 45 4.51 -10.44 19.06
CA VAL A 45 5.62 -10.55 18.10
C VAL A 45 5.11 -10.69 16.68
N LYS A 46 4.05 -11.49 16.49
CA LYS A 46 3.38 -11.60 15.18
C LYS A 46 2.84 -10.25 14.73
N MET A 47 2.14 -9.52 15.60
CA MET A 47 1.60 -8.19 15.25
C MET A 47 2.69 -7.19 14.91
N GLU A 48 3.81 -7.19 15.63
CA GLU A 48 4.91 -6.26 15.36
C GLU A 48 5.64 -6.59 14.06
N LEU A 49 5.80 -7.88 13.78
CA LEU A 49 6.33 -8.33 12.49
C LEU A 49 5.39 -7.96 11.33
N PHE A 50 4.07 -8.03 11.56
CA PHE A 50 3.09 -7.54 10.59
C PHE A 50 3.21 -6.03 10.37
N ARG A 51 3.31 -5.24 11.43
CA ARG A 51 3.44 -3.77 11.32
C ARG A 51 4.71 -3.39 10.58
N SER A 52 5.87 -3.86 11.06
CA SER A 52 7.17 -3.58 10.43
C SER A 52 7.22 -3.96 8.96
N HIS A 53 6.67 -5.12 8.56
CA HIS A 53 6.74 -5.57 7.18
C HIS A 53 5.63 -5.02 6.27
N CYS A 54 4.39 -4.95 6.76
CA CYS A 54 3.22 -4.63 5.96
C CYS A 54 2.81 -3.14 6.02
N TYR A 55 3.36 -2.34 6.94
CA TYR A 55 3.13 -0.88 6.97
C TYR A 55 4.21 -0.12 6.19
N SER A 56 5.43 -0.66 6.09
CA SER A 56 6.56 -0.04 5.39
C SER A 56 6.47 -0.18 3.87
N ILE A 57 5.28 0.00 3.29
CA ILE A 57 5.10 -0.08 1.83
C ILE A 57 5.81 1.11 1.21
N TYR A 58 6.99 0.84 0.66
CA TYR A 58 7.91 1.82 0.13
C TYR A 58 7.22 2.74 -0.89
N CYS A 59 7.36 4.05 -0.68
CA CYS A 59 6.83 5.11 -1.53
C CYS A 59 5.33 4.99 -1.88
N ASN A 60 4.50 4.38 -1.03
CA ASN A 60 3.07 4.24 -1.32
C ASN A 60 2.35 5.59 -1.53
N SER A 61 2.87 6.65 -0.91
CA SER A 61 2.39 8.02 -1.05
C SER A 61 2.68 8.62 -2.42
N LEU A 62 3.62 8.09 -3.19
CA LEU A 62 4.01 8.59 -4.51
C LEU A 62 3.28 7.88 -5.66
N TRP A 63 2.40 6.92 -5.37
CA TRP A 63 1.71 6.15 -6.40
C TRP A 63 0.58 6.95 -7.05
N SER A 64 0.88 7.55 -8.21
CA SER A 64 -0.08 8.30 -9.03
C SER A 64 -0.75 7.42 -10.09
N TRP A 65 -0.01 6.48 -10.68
CA TRP A 65 -0.48 5.61 -11.76
C TRP A 65 -0.45 4.13 -11.35
N TYR A 66 -1.63 3.53 -11.22
CA TYR A 66 -1.78 2.09 -10.98
C TYR A 66 -3.11 1.57 -11.49
N LYS A 67 -3.16 0.29 -11.87
CA LYS A 67 -4.40 -0.39 -12.23
C LYS A 67 -5.22 -0.67 -10.97
N VAL A 68 -6.53 -0.39 -11.01
CA VAL A 68 -7.46 -0.69 -9.91
C VAL A 68 -7.40 -2.17 -9.52
N ALA A 69 -7.29 -3.06 -10.52
CA ALA A 69 -7.13 -4.49 -10.31
C ALA A 69 -5.89 -4.83 -9.47
N THR A 70 -4.75 -4.18 -9.71
CA THR A 70 -3.52 -4.38 -8.93
C THR A 70 -3.70 -3.90 -7.49
N MET A 71 -4.37 -2.76 -7.29
CA MET A 71 -4.66 -2.25 -5.96
C MET A 71 -5.59 -3.19 -5.16
N ASN A 72 -6.62 -3.73 -5.81
CA ASN A 72 -7.53 -4.68 -5.18
C ASN A 72 -6.82 -5.99 -4.81
N ARG A 73 -5.91 -6.48 -5.66
CA ARG A 73 -5.06 -7.65 -5.35
C ARG A 73 -4.16 -7.38 -4.15
N LEU A 74 -3.55 -6.19 -4.06
CA LEU A 74 -2.73 -5.79 -2.91
C LEU A 74 -3.57 -5.76 -1.62
N LYS A 75 -4.78 -5.21 -1.65
CA LYS A 75 -5.72 -5.23 -0.51
C LYS A 75 -6.02 -6.66 -0.05
N VAL A 76 -6.37 -7.54 -0.97
CA VAL A 76 -6.68 -8.94 -0.65
C VAL A 76 -5.44 -9.65 -0.07
N CYS A 77 -4.27 -9.43 -0.67
CA CYS A 77 -2.99 -9.95 -0.16
C CYS A 77 -2.72 -9.49 1.27
N HIS A 78 -2.86 -8.19 1.56
CA HIS A 78 -2.66 -7.62 2.90
C HIS A 78 -3.63 -8.24 3.93
N ASN A 79 -4.91 -8.37 3.57
CA ASN A 79 -5.91 -8.99 4.43
C ASN A 79 -5.65 -10.49 4.66
N ASP A 80 -5.26 -11.22 3.62
CA ASP A 80 -4.93 -12.63 3.71
C ASP A 80 -3.64 -12.87 4.52
N ASN A 81 -2.66 -11.97 4.46
CA ASN A 81 -1.44 -12.06 5.28
C ASN A 81 -1.75 -11.96 6.77
N LEU A 82 -2.59 -11.01 7.19
CA LEU A 82 -3.02 -10.90 8.59
C LEU A 82 -3.74 -12.17 9.06
N LYS A 83 -4.68 -12.69 8.25
CA LYS A 83 -5.42 -13.91 8.58
C LYS A 83 -4.50 -15.13 8.68
N ARG A 84 -3.57 -15.30 7.73
CA ARG A 84 -2.58 -16.39 7.75
C ARG A 84 -1.67 -16.32 8.96
N LEU A 85 -1.23 -15.12 9.32
CA LEU A 85 -0.37 -14.89 10.47
C LEU A 85 -1.05 -15.23 11.81
N LEU A 86 -2.34 -14.94 11.90
CA LEU A 86 -3.16 -15.23 13.08
C LEU A 86 -3.81 -16.61 13.07
N GLY A 87 -3.64 -17.40 12.00
CA GLY A 87 -4.31 -18.68 11.83
C GLY A 87 -5.85 -18.57 11.71
N LEU A 88 -6.36 -17.42 11.28
CA LEU A 88 -7.80 -17.19 11.17
C LEU A 88 -8.39 -17.92 9.96
N PRO A 89 -9.62 -18.45 10.09
CA PRO A 89 -10.29 -19.10 8.97
C PRO A 89 -10.62 -18.11 7.85
N ARG A 90 -10.71 -18.63 6.63
CA ARG A 90 -10.80 -17.80 5.42
C ARG A 90 -12.09 -16.98 5.32
N TRP A 91 -13.17 -17.51 5.88
CA TRP A 91 -14.50 -16.87 5.98
C TRP A 91 -14.60 -15.81 7.08
N CYS A 92 -13.58 -15.66 7.93
CA CYS A 92 -13.57 -14.62 8.93
C CYS A 92 -13.53 -13.24 8.23
N SER A 93 -14.41 -12.33 8.69
CA SER A 93 -14.43 -10.96 8.20
C SER A 93 -13.07 -10.29 8.41
N SER A 94 -12.51 -9.78 7.32
CA SER A 94 -11.19 -9.15 7.36
C SER A 94 -11.23 -7.85 8.17
N SER A 95 -12.26 -7.02 8.00
CA SER A 95 -12.44 -5.80 8.79
C SER A 95 -12.54 -6.09 10.29
N LEU A 96 -13.28 -7.15 10.66
CA LEU A 96 -13.37 -7.60 12.05
C LEU A 96 -12.02 -8.09 12.58
N ALA A 97 -11.22 -8.78 11.77
CA ALA A 97 -9.86 -9.20 12.14
C ALA A 97 -8.95 -7.99 12.40
N PHE A 98 -8.98 -6.95 11.56
CA PHE A 98 -8.22 -5.72 11.79
C PHE A 98 -8.68 -4.99 13.05
N ALA A 99 -10.00 -4.85 13.25
CA ALA A 99 -10.57 -4.18 14.42
C ALA A 99 -10.22 -4.89 15.73
N ARG A 100 -10.38 -6.22 15.79
CA ARG A 100 -10.07 -7.02 16.99
C ARG A 100 -8.61 -6.99 17.40
N ASN A 101 -7.70 -6.81 16.45
CA ASN A 101 -6.26 -6.78 16.72
C ASN A 101 -5.69 -5.35 16.81
N GLY A 102 -6.52 -4.31 16.65
CA GLY A 102 -6.07 -2.91 16.70
C GLY A 102 -5.03 -2.59 15.62
N VAL A 103 -5.25 -3.10 14.40
CA VAL A 103 -4.34 -2.91 13.26
C VAL A 103 -5.06 -2.15 12.16
N ASN A 104 -4.41 -1.12 11.62
CA ASN A 104 -4.86 -0.39 10.45
C ASN A 104 -4.86 -1.27 9.19
N ASN A 105 -5.91 -1.11 8.38
CA ASN A 105 -5.98 -1.71 7.06
C ASN A 105 -5.12 -0.94 6.04
N LEU A 106 -4.93 -1.53 4.86
CA LEU A 106 -4.13 -0.94 3.79
C LEU A 106 -4.61 0.47 3.39
N ASP A 107 -5.91 0.72 3.37
CA ASP A 107 -6.46 2.03 2.99
C ASP A 107 -6.13 3.12 4.02
N VAL A 108 -6.15 2.77 5.31
CA VAL A 108 -5.73 3.67 6.41
C VAL A 108 -4.23 3.92 6.33
N ILE A 109 -3.41 2.88 6.15
CA ILE A 109 -1.94 3.01 6.02
C ILE A 109 -1.57 3.95 4.86
N ARG A 110 -2.24 3.80 3.72
CA ARG A 110 -2.02 4.65 2.54
C ARG A 110 -2.44 6.09 2.80
N ARG A 111 -3.62 6.32 3.39
CA ARG A 111 -4.07 7.68 3.72
C ARG A 111 -3.11 8.37 4.68
N HIS A 112 -2.66 7.68 5.72
CA HIS A 112 -1.69 8.20 6.66
C HIS A 112 -0.35 8.55 6.00
N SER A 113 0.16 7.67 5.12
CA SER A 113 1.42 7.90 4.39
C SER A 113 1.33 9.10 3.44
N VAL A 114 0.21 9.23 2.73
CA VAL A 114 -0.06 10.37 1.84
C VAL A 114 -0.16 11.66 2.64
N PHE A 115 -0.95 11.68 3.72
CA PHE A 115 -1.11 12.85 4.57
C PHE A 115 0.24 13.29 5.15
N SER A 116 1.00 12.37 5.76
CA SER A 116 2.30 12.67 6.35
C SER A 116 3.28 13.25 5.32
N LEU A 117 3.36 12.69 4.11
CA LEU A 117 4.22 13.24 3.06
C LEU A 117 3.73 14.62 2.63
N ARG A 118 2.44 14.77 2.36
CA ARG A 118 1.85 16.03 1.90
C ARG A 118 2.07 17.14 2.92
N SER A 119 1.81 16.90 4.20
CA SER A 119 2.04 17.88 5.26
C SER A 119 3.51 18.29 5.35
N ARG A 120 4.45 17.35 5.20
CA ARG A 120 5.89 17.68 5.15
C ARG A 120 6.25 18.54 3.94
N VAL A 121 5.66 18.27 2.78
CA VAL A 121 5.87 19.08 1.56
C VAL A 121 5.28 20.48 1.73
N GLU A 122 4.10 20.59 2.33
CA GLU A 122 3.41 21.87 2.57
C GLU A 122 4.15 22.74 3.61
N LEU A 123 4.68 22.13 4.67
CA LEU A 123 5.40 22.81 5.76
C LEU A 123 6.90 23.01 5.48
N SER A 124 7.44 22.42 4.41
CA SER A 124 8.86 22.54 4.11
C SER A 124 9.23 23.96 3.70
N THR A 125 10.32 24.47 4.26
CA THR A 125 10.96 25.75 3.88
C THR A 125 12.07 25.57 2.85
N ASN A 126 12.35 24.33 2.44
CA ASN A 126 13.38 24.05 1.45
C ASN A 126 13.00 24.70 0.10
N SER A 127 13.93 25.47 -0.47
CA SER A 127 13.71 26.21 -1.72
C SER A 127 13.33 25.30 -2.89
N ILE A 128 13.98 24.13 -3.02
CA ILE A 128 13.69 23.16 -4.09
C ILE A 128 12.26 22.62 -3.95
N ILE A 129 11.88 22.22 -2.74
CA ILE A 129 10.52 21.69 -2.46
C ILE A 129 9.48 22.81 -2.68
N THR A 130 9.79 24.04 -2.30
CA THR A 130 8.93 25.20 -2.49
C THR A 130 8.72 25.49 -3.98
N SER A 131 9.79 25.44 -4.79
CA SER A 131 9.69 25.59 -6.25
C SER A 131 8.85 24.49 -6.89
N VAL A 132 9.01 23.23 -6.45
CA VAL A 132 8.17 22.12 -6.92
C VAL A 132 6.71 22.33 -6.51
N ARG A 133 6.45 22.73 -5.26
CA ARG A 133 5.10 23.01 -4.75
C ARG A 133 4.41 24.13 -5.53
N GLN A 134 5.15 25.16 -5.91
CA GLN A 134 4.65 26.30 -6.69
C GLN A 134 4.51 25.99 -8.19
N SER A 135 5.06 24.88 -8.66
CA SER A 135 4.95 24.49 -10.06
C SER A 135 3.52 24.04 -10.42
N SER A 136 3.11 24.33 -11.66
CA SER A 136 1.85 23.84 -12.23
C SER A 136 1.78 22.31 -12.27
N ALA A 137 2.93 21.63 -12.37
CA ALA A 137 3.04 20.18 -12.34
C ALA A 137 2.60 19.58 -10.99
N TYR A 138 2.82 20.29 -9.87
CA TYR A 138 2.33 19.87 -8.57
C TYR A 138 0.82 20.14 -8.40
N ALA A 139 0.37 21.34 -8.77
CA ALA A 139 -1.04 21.73 -8.61
C ALA A 139 -2.00 20.90 -9.48
N CYS A 140 -1.66 20.68 -10.75
CA CYS A 140 -2.51 19.98 -11.72
C CYS A 140 -2.12 18.51 -11.91
N GLY A 141 -1.06 18.05 -11.24
CA GLY A 141 -0.49 16.73 -11.45
C GLY A 141 -1.41 15.57 -11.04
N PRO A 142 -1.23 14.38 -11.65
CA PRO A 142 -2.01 13.19 -11.32
C PRO A 142 -1.81 12.74 -9.86
N ILE A 143 -0.64 13.05 -9.28
CA ILE A 143 -0.34 12.75 -7.88
C ILE A 143 -1.25 13.55 -6.92
N GLN A 144 -1.46 14.83 -7.20
CA GLN A 144 -2.30 15.71 -6.38
C GLN A 144 -3.76 15.29 -6.46
N GLN A 145 -4.27 15.01 -7.66
CA GLN A 145 -5.62 14.47 -7.85
C GLN A 145 -5.82 13.16 -7.08
N ARG A 146 -4.81 12.29 -7.09
CA ARG A 146 -4.84 11.02 -6.35
C ARG A 146 -4.82 11.21 -4.85
N TRP A 147 -4.03 12.17 -4.34
CA TRP A 147 -3.99 12.52 -2.92
C TRP A 147 -5.32 13.04 -2.45
N LEU A 148 -5.92 13.98 -3.20
CA LEU A 148 -7.23 14.54 -2.88
C LEU A 148 -8.29 13.44 -2.84
N GLY A 149 -8.33 12.54 -3.83
CA GLY A 149 -9.29 11.44 -3.86
C GLY A 149 -9.06 10.32 -2.82
N LEU A 150 -7.91 10.31 -2.13
CA LEU A 150 -7.65 9.41 -1.00
C LEU A 150 -7.97 10.05 0.35
N LEU A 151 -7.71 11.36 0.49
CA LEU A 151 -7.87 12.09 1.74
C LEU A 151 -9.30 12.62 1.93
N PHE A 152 -9.91 13.11 0.86
CA PHE A 152 -11.22 13.73 0.90
C PHE A 152 -12.24 12.84 0.19
N VAL A 153 -13.39 12.65 0.84
CA VAL A 153 -14.55 12.07 0.17
C VAL A 153 -14.99 13.09 -0.86
N ARG A 154 -15.09 12.67 -2.12
CA ARG A 154 -15.62 13.50 -3.19
C ARG A 154 -17.11 13.69 -2.89
N ASN A 155 -17.48 14.80 -2.25
CA ASN A 155 -18.88 15.19 -2.09
C ASN A 155 -19.41 15.45 -3.50
N VAL A 156 -20.05 14.43 -4.08
CA VAL A 156 -20.88 14.60 -5.27
C VAL A 156 -22.20 15.15 -4.75
N GLY A 157 -22.34 16.48 -4.82
CA GLY A 157 -23.62 17.16 -4.72
C GLY A 157 -24.29 17.22 -6.08
#